data_AF-A2DAP1-F1
#
_entry.id   AF-A2DAP1-F1
#
_cell.length_a   1.000
_cell.length_b   1.000
_cell.length_c   1.000
_cell.angle_alpha   90.00
_cell.angle_beta   90.00
_cell.angle_gamma   90.00
#
_symmetry.space_group_name_H-M   'P 1'
#
loop_
_entity.id
_entity.type
_entity.pdbx_description
1 polymer ?
#
loop_
_entity_poly.entity_id
_entity_poly.type
_entity_poly.pdbx_seq_one_letter_code
_entity_poly.pdbx_strand_id
1 'polypeptide(L)'
;MSKGKANQIHYDKLMGIFTGYNDVYNALYRLKTNDEEKLNAIYKKIEQNLIDSYRIPPGEIIDKISKLSIYNNRYMKSYLAIAKQIVDEHHLNQVNEIGDVFNYLFYKEYNIVLNENGRKRFNNFEDSHYSSDIHEQKTIYRSIMDDDKIAFINFTEGEEFDKNQILKSDLYSCSFDGISLLELCCYHGSMDLLIVLRS
;
A
#
# COMPACT_ATOMS: atom_id res chain seq x y z
N MET A 1 31.76 32.82 0.03
CA MET A 1 30.35 32.43 0.32
C MET A 1 30.29 31.83 1.71
N SER A 2 29.30 32.18 2.55
CA SER A 2 29.16 31.52 3.86
C SER A 2 28.85 30.03 3.67
N LYS A 3 29.36 29.17 4.54
CA LYS A 3 29.10 27.70 4.48
C LYS A 3 27.60 27.38 4.36
N GLY A 4 26.74 28.17 5.02
CA GLY A 4 25.28 28.03 4.92
C GLY A 4 24.70 28.27 3.51
N LYS A 5 25.19 29.28 2.77
CA LYS A 5 24.73 29.53 1.39
C LYS A 5 25.23 28.48 0.39
N ALA A 6 26.44 27.97 0.60
CA ALA A 6 26.97 26.90 -0.24
C ALA A 6 26.20 25.58 -0.04
N ASN A 7 25.86 25.23 1.21
CA ASN A 7 25.08 24.01 1.50
C ASN A 7 23.67 24.06 0.90
N GLN A 8 22.99 25.21 0.94
CA GLN A 8 21.67 25.38 0.33
C GLN A 8 21.70 25.16 -1.20
N ILE A 9 22.69 25.72 -1.89
CA ILE A 9 22.82 25.57 -3.36
C ILE A 9 23.07 24.11 -3.76
N HIS A 10 23.87 23.37 -2.97
CA HIS A 10 24.09 21.95 -3.23
C HIS A 10 22.82 21.13 -3.01
N TYR A 11 22.05 21.46 -1.96
CA TYR A 11 20.76 20.83 -1.70
C TYR A 11 19.75 21.09 -2.83
N ASP A 12 19.57 22.34 -3.26
CA ASP A 12 18.62 22.70 -4.31
C ASP A 12 18.98 22.01 -5.64
N LYS A 13 20.28 21.92 -5.96
CA LYS A 13 20.76 21.21 -7.14
C LYS A 13 20.47 19.71 -7.07
N LEU A 14 20.69 19.08 -5.91
CA LEU A 14 20.40 17.67 -5.69
C LEU A 14 18.89 17.41 -5.82
N MET A 15 18.06 18.24 -5.18
CA MET A 15 16.60 18.14 -5.26
C MET A 15 16.11 18.27 -6.71
N GLY A 16 16.69 19.18 -7.49
CA GLY A 16 16.41 19.33 -8.92
C GLY A 16 16.66 18.03 -9.69
N ILE A 17 17.81 17.37 -9.46
CA ILE A 17 18.18 16.11 -10.13
C ILE A 17 17.19 14.99 -9.83
N PHE A 18 16.65 14.91 -8.60
CA PHE A 18 15.72 13.85 -8.17
C PHE A 18 14.24 14.23 -8.26
N THR A 19 13.90 15.33 -8.94
CA THR A 19 12.51 15.80 -9.04
C THR A 19 11.59 14.72 -9.62
N GLY A 20 11.97 14.10 -10.75
CA GLY A 20 11.16 13.05 -11.37
C GLY A 20 10.99 11.81 -10.49
N TYR A 21 12.05 11.41 -9.77
CA TYR A 21 11.98 10.33 -8.79
C TYR A 21 10.98 10.66 -7.68
N ASN A 22 11.11 11.84 -7.08
CA ASN A 22 10.26 12.29 -6.00
C ASN A 22 8.79 12.42 -6.45
N ASP A 23 8.55 12.92 -7.65
CA ASP A 23 7.19 13.07 -8.20
C ASP A 23 6.48 11.73 -8.36
N VAL A 24 7.19 10.70 -8.83
CA VAL A 24 6.62 9.35 -8.95
C VAL A 24 6.27 8.77 -7.60
N TYR A 25 7.22 8.78 -6.65
CA TYR A 25 6.95 8.21 -5.32
C TYR A 25 5.92 9.02 -4.54
N ASN A 26 5.90 10.35 -4.68
CA ASN A 26 4.83 11.19 -4.12
C ASN A 26 3.46 10.80 -4.69
N ALA A 27 3.36 10.50 -5.99
CA ALA A 27 2.12 10.03 -6.60
C ALA A 27 1.71 8.64 -6.06
N LEU A 28 2.66 7.73 -5.89
CA LEU A 28 2.42 6.39 -5.32
C LEU A 28 1.99 6.45 -3.86
N TYR A 29 2.63 7.27 -3.01
CA TYR A 29 2.24 7.45 -1.60
C TYR A 29 0.89 8.14 -1.43
N ARG A 30 0.49 8.99 -2.39
CA ARG A 30 -0.78 9.73 -2.36
C ARG A 30 -1.87 9.08 -3.22
N LEU A 31 -1.66 7.83 -3.64
CA LEU A 31 -2.61 7.11 -4.47
C LEU A 31 -3.95 7.01 -3.75
N LYS A 32 -5.02 7.42 -4.44
CA LYS A 32 -6.38 7.41 -3.88
C LYS A 32 -7.46 7.09 -4.89
N THR A 33 -7.13 6.21 -5.83
CA THR A 33 -8.01 5.91 -6.96
C THR A 33 -7.79 4.49 -7.46
N ASN A 34 -8.87 3.89 -7.95
CA ASN A 34 -8.88 2.61 -8.67
C ASN A 34 -9.20 2.82 -10.17
N ASP A 35 -9.17 4.07 -10.63
CA ASP A 35 -9.48 4.45 -12.00
C ASP A 35 -8.32 4.08 -12.93
N GLU A 36 -8.58 3.20 -13.89
CA GLU A 36 -7.57 2.62 -14.77
C GLU A 36 -6.78 3.68 -15.56
N GLU A 37 -7.44 4.74 -16.04
CA GLU A 37 -6.78 5.82 -16.77
C GLU A 37 -5.77 6.56 -15.88
N LYS A 38 -6.15 6.85 -14.62
CA LYS A 38 -5.25 7.47 -13.64
C LYS A 38 -4.10 6.53 -13.25
N LEU A 39 -4.34 5.23 -13.13
CA LEU A 39 -3.27 4.26 -12.86
C LEU A 39 -2.28 4.19 -14.01
N ASN A 40 -2.77 4.16 -15.25
CA ASN A 40 -1.93 4.21 -16.45
C ASN A 40 -1.11 5.50 -16.52
N ALA A 41 -1.68 6.64 -16.11
CA ALA A 41 -0.92 7.89 -16.01
C ALA A 41 0.22 7.83 -14.98
N ILE A 42 0.04 7.10 -13.88
CA ILE A 42 1.11 6.86 -12.90
C ILE A 42 2.18 5.92 -13.49
N TYR A 43 1.76 4.84 -14.16
CA TYR A 43 2.69 3.94 -14.87
C TYR A 43 3.56 4.68 -15.88
N LYS A 44 2.98 5.53 -16.74
CA LYS A 44 3.76 6.32 -17.72
C LYS A 44 4.80 7.21 -17.05
N LYS A 45 4.50 7.76 -15.86
CA LYS A 45 5.47 8.53 -15.08
C LYS A 45 6.58 7.64 -14.50
N ILE A 46 6.25 6.41 -14.08
CA ILE A 46 7.23 5.41 -13.63
C ILE A 46 8.19 5.08 -14.77
N GLU A 47 7.66 4.75 -15.95
CA GLU A 47 8.44 4.42 -17.14
C GLU A 47 9.40 5.57 -17.50
N GLN A 48 8.85 6.77 -17.73
CA GLN A 48 9.64 7.92 -18.14
C GLN A 48 10.68 8.35 -17.09
N ASN A 49 10.29 8.45 -15.82
CA ASN A 49 11.17 9.04 -14.81
C ASN A 49 12.05 7.98 -14.18
N LEU A 50 11.53 6.82 -13.77
CA LEU A 50 12.33 5.82 -13.05
C LEU A 50 13.12 4.91 -14.00
N ILE A 51 12.47 4.38 -15.03
CA ILE A 51 13.08 3.36 -15.91
C ILE A 51 13.95 4.03 -16.97
N ASP A 52 13.43 5.02 -17.69
CA ASP A 52 14.18 5.66 -18.78
C ASP A 52 15.24 6.64 -18.28
N SER A 53 14.89 7.49 -17.31
CA SER A 53 15.79 8.55 -16.85
C SER A 53 16.79 8.06 -15.79
N TYR A 54 16.34 7.38 -14.74
CA TYR A 54 17.23 6.88 -13.67
C TYR A 54 17.74 5.45 -13.90
N ARG A 55 17.25 4.73 -14.91
CA ARG A 55 17.66 3.33 -15.22
C ARG A 55 17.44 2.38 -14.05
N ILE A 56 16.40 2.62 -13.25
CA ILE A 56 16.03 1.74 -12.14
C ILE A 56 15.40 0.45 -12.73
N PRO A 57 15.87 -0.75 -12.34
CA PRO A 57 15.30 -2.00 -12.83
C PRO A 57 13.81 -2.13 -12.48
N PRO A 58 12.96 -2.58 -13.42
CA PRO A 58 11.52 -2.76 -13.17
C PRO A 58 11.18 -3.62 -11.94
N GLY A 59 11.96 -4.69 -11.69
CA GLY A 59 11.79 -5.52 -10.51
C GLY A 59 12.06 -4.79 -9.19
N GLU A 60 13.00 -3.85 -9.15
CA GLU A 60 13.24 -3.01 -7.97
C GLU A 60 12.07 -2.04 -7.73
N ILE A 61 11.44 -1.54 -8.80
CA ILE A 61 10.26 -0.68 -8.69
C ILE A 61 9.09 -1.48 -8.10
N ILE A 62 8.88 -2.72 -8.53
CA ILE A 62 7.86 -3.61 -7.97
C ILE A 62 8.13 -3.90 -6.49
N ASP A 63 9.38 -4.14 -6.09
CA ASP A 63 9.76 -4.28 -4.67
C ASP A 63 9.32 -3.05 -3.85
N LYS A 64 9.60 -1.85 -4.36
CA LYS A 64 9.21 -0.61 -3.68
C LYS A 64 7.69 -0.44 -3.62
N ILE A 65 6.98 -0.73 -4.71
CA ILE A 65 5.49 -0.72 -4.76
C ILE A 65 4.91 -1.70 -3.75
N SER A 66 5.48 -2.91 -3.67
CA SER A 66 5.08 -3.91 -2.69
C SER A 66 5.25 -3.38 -1.26
N LYS A 67 6.40 -2.81 -0.93
CA LYS A 67 6.70 -2.25 0.40
C LYS A 67 5.85 -1.03 0.75
N LEU A 68 5.50 -0.18 -0.22
CA LEU A 68 4.70 1.01 0.04
C LEU A 68 3.21 0.70 0.18
N SER A 69 2.74 -0.36 -0.48
CA SER A 69 1.32 -0.73 -0.50
C SER A 69 0.73 -0.99 0.89
N ILE A 70 1.50 -1.52 1.84
CA ILE A 70 1.04 -1.79 3.22
C ILE A 70 0.80 -0.51 4.04
N TYR A 71 1.31 0.64 3.61
CA TYR A 71 1.09 1.93 4.26
C TYR A 71 -0.09 2.71 3.67
N ASN A 72 -0.69 2.21 2.58
CA ASN A 72 -1.88 2.75 1.97
C ASN A 72 -2.75 1.61 1.41
N ASN A 73 -2.95 0.58 2.24
CA ASN A 73 -3.46 -0.72 1.80
C ASN A 73 -4.89 -0.68 1.25
N ARG A 74 -5.67 0.36 1.56
CA ARG A 74 -6.98 0.62 0.94
C ARG A 74 -6.94 0.56 -0.59
N TYR A 75 -5.83 0.93 -1.20
CA TYR A 75 -5.63 0.95 -2.66
C TYR A 75 -4.76 -0.21 -3.15
N MET A 76 -4.73 -1.33 -2.43
CA MET A 76 -3.94 -2.51 -2.79
C MET A 76 -4.19 -2.99 -4.22
N LYS A 77 -5.46 -3.06 -4.66
CA LYS A 77 -5.82 -3.39 -6.06
C LYS A 77 -5.11 -2.50 -7.07
N SER A 78 -5.04 -1.20 -6.81
CA SER A 78 -4.36 -0.25 -7.67
C SER A 78 -2.85 -0.46 -7.72
N TYR A 79 -2.22 -0.76 -6.58
CA TYR A 79 -0.79 -1.11 -6.55
C TYR A 79 -0.51 -2.40 -7.31
N LEU A 80 -1.36 -3.42 -7.16
CA LEU A 80 -1.28 -4.66 -7.92
C LEU A 80 -1.44 -4.42 -9.42
N ALA A 81 -2.37 -3.56 -9.84
CA ALA A 81 -2.57 -3.20 -11.25
C ALA A 81 -1.36 -2.46 -11.84
N ILE A 82 -0.79 -1.48 -11.12
CA ILE A 82 0.45 -0.80 -11.56
C ILE A 82 1.60 -1.81 -11.69
N ALA A 83 1.77 -2.70 -10.70
CA ALA A 83 2.80 -3.74 -10.76
C ALA A 83 2.56 -4.70 -11.94
N LYS A 84 1.31 -5.07 -12.22
CA LYS A 84 0.93 -5.93 -13.34
C LYS A 84 1.31 -5.30 -14.67
N GLN A 85 1.04 -4.01 -14.84
CA GLN A 85 1.43 -3.26 -16.03
C GLN A 85 2.96 -3.29 -16.22
N ILE A 86 3.74 -3.10 -15.15
CA ILE A 86 5.21 -3.20 -15.22
C ILE A 86 5.67 -4.62 -15.59
N VAL A 87 5.04 -5.66 -15.03
CA VAL A 87 5.36 -7.06 -15.33
C VAL A 87 5.10 -7.38 -16.80
N ASP A 88 3.98 -6.93 -17.35
CA ASP A 88 3.57 -7.22 -18.72
C ASP A 88 4.46 -6.51 -19.74
N GLU A 89 4.65 -5.20 -19.59
CA GLU A 89 5.39 -4.36 -20.54
C GLU A 89 6.89 -4.66 -20.55
N HIS A 90 7.46 -5.07 -19.40
CA HIS A 90 8.87 -5.43 -19.28
C HIS A 90 9.13 -6.94 -19.28
N HIS A 91 8.09 -7.75 -19.50
CA HIS A 91 8.16 -9.23 -19.57
C HIS A 91 8.92 -9.86 -18.39
N LEU A 92 8.59 -9.42 -17.17
CA LEU A 92 9.27 -9.89 -15.97
C LEU A 92 8.80 -11.28 -15.58
N ASN A 93 9.74 -12.23 -15.51
CA ASN A 93 9.45 -13.59 -15.08
C ASN A 93 9.60 -13.79 -13.56
N GLN A 94 10.35 -12.93 -12.88
CA GLN A 94 10.57 -13.00 -11.44
C GLN A 94 10.99 -11.64 -10.84
N VAL A 95 10.74 -11.47 -9.54
CA VAL A 95 11.17 -10.33 -8.72
C VAL A 95 11.81 -10.88 -7.43
N ASN A 96 13.11 -10.60 -7.24
CA ASN A 96 13.91 -11.23 -6.19
C ASN A 96 13.50 -10.80 -4.77
N GLU A 97 13.13 -9.54 -4.59
CA GLU A 97 12.76 -8.93 -3.31
C GLU A 97 11.33 -8.41 -3.46
N ILE A 98 10.35 -9.06 -2.84
CA ILE A 98 8.94 -8.66 -2.89
C ILE A 98 8.29 -9.05 -1.56
N GLY A 99 7.37 -8.24 -1.06
CA GLY A 99 6.63 -8.56 0.16
C GLY A 99 5.81 -9.84 -0.06
N ASP A 100 5.91 -10.78 0.88
CA ASP A 100 5.26 -12.10 0.76
C ASP A 100 3.74 -11.99 0.56
N VAL A 101 3.09 -11.10 1.32
CA VAL A 101 1.65 -10.85 1.22
C VAL A 101 1.28 -10.25 -0.14
N PHE A 102 2.09 -9.31 -0.66
CA PHE A 102 1.85 -8.69 -1.96
C PHE A 102 2.01 -9.72 -3.10
N ASN A 103 3.03 -10.57 -3.02
CA ASN A 103 3.25 -11.66 -3.98
C ASN A 103 2.08 -12.66 -3.97
N TYR A 104 1.53 -12.98 -2.79
CA TYR A 104 0.33 -13.79 -2.67
C TYR A 104 -0.90 -13.13 -3.28
N LEU A 105 -1.16 -11.85 -2.98
CA LEU A 105 -2.29 -11.13 -3.56
C LEU A 105 -2.17 -10.99 -5.09
N PHE A 106 -0.96 -10.77 -5.60
CA PHE A 106 -0.69 -10.75 -7.03
C PHE A 106 -1.00 -12.09 -7.70
N TYR A 107 -0.63 -13.20 -7.04
CA TYR A 107 -0.99 -14.54 -7.47
C TYR A 107 -2.51 -14.76 -7.46
N LYS A 108 -3.23 -14.33 -6.41
CA LYS A 108 -4.68 -14.48 -6.33
C LYS A 108 -5.43 -13.72 -7.43
N GLU A 109 -4.93 -12.53 -7.79
CA GLU A 109 -5.58 -11.67 -8.79
C GLU A 109 -5.23 -12.09 -10.22
N TYR A 110 -3.98 -12.45 -10.49
CA TYR A 110 -3.48 -12.64 -11.86
C TYR A 110 -2.96 -14.05 -12.18
N ASN A 111 -2.97 -14.97 -11.22
CA ASN A 111 -2.40 -16.32 -11.33
C ASN A 111 -0.90 -16.34 -11.70
N ILE A 112 -0.15 -15.30 -11.30
CA ILE A 112 1.30 -15.18 -11.54
C ILE A 112 2.03 -15.12 -10.20
N VAL A 113 3.07 -15.93 -10.03
CA VAL A 113 3.96 -15.88 -8.86
C VAL A 113 5.23 -15.12 -9.25
N LEU A 114 5.45 -13.96 -8.64
CA LEU A 114 6.62 -13.13 -8.95
C LEU A 114 7.86 -13.61 -8.19
N ASN A 115 7.69 -14.25 -7.04
CA ASN A 115 8.79 -14.84 -6.28
C ASN A 115 8.43 -16.23 -5.75
N GLU A 116 9.06 -17.25 -6.32
CA GLU A 116 8.83 -18.66 -5.94
C GLU A 116 9.22 -18.99 -4.50
N ASN A 117 10.19 -18.26 -3.93
CA ASN A 117 10.59 -18.48 -2.54
C ASN A 117 9.46 -18.11 -1.57
N GLY A 118 8.70 -17.06 -1.88
CA GLY A 118 7.55 -16.59 -1.10
C GLY A 118 6.33 -17.52 -1.18
N ARG A 119 6.24 -18.38 -2.21
CA ARG A 119 5.11 -19.30 -2.43
C ARG A 119 4.85 -20.21 -1.22
N LYS A 120 5.91 -20.55 -0.46
CA LYS A 120 5.81 -21.37 0.75
C LYS A 120 4.87 -20.81 1.82
N ARG A 121 4.62 -19.50 1.82
CA ARG A 121 3.73 -18.81 2.77
C ARG A 121 2.29 -18.68 2.29
N PHE A 122 1.99 -19.04 1.03
CA PHE A 122 0.66 -18.79 0.44
C PHE A 122 -0.47 -19.49 1.21
N ASN A 123 -0.25 -20.71 1.69
CA ASN A 123 -1.25 -21.41 2.49
C ASN A 123 -1.62 -20.63 3.76
N ASN A 124 -0.63 -20.02 4.43
CA ASN A 124 -0.90 -19.21 5.64
C ASN A 124 -1.78 -17.99 5.32
N PHE A 125 -1.58 -17.37 4.15
CA PHE A 125 -2.37 -16.22 3.71
C PHE A 125 -3.78 -16.62 3.23
N GLU A 126 -3.91 -17.81 2.63
CA GLU A 126 -5.19 -18.41 2.26
C GLU A 126 -6.02 -18.72 3.50
N ASP A 127 -5.42 -19.36 4.52
CA ASP A 127 -6.04 -19.66 5.81
C ASP A 127 -6.45 -18.38 6.57
N SER A 128 -5.71 -17.28 6.36
CA SER A 128 -6.04 -15.95 6.90
C SER A 128 -7.05 -15.17 6.06
N HIS A 129 -7.55 -15.75 4.96
CA HIS A 129 -8.50 -15.14 4.03
C HIS A 129 -8.07 -13.77 3.48
N TYR A 130 -6.77 -13.57 3.26
CA TYR A 130 -6.28 -12.32 2.70
C TYR A 130 -6.74 -12.10 1.27
N SER A 131 -7.15 -10.87 0.98
CA SER A 131 -7.62 -10.45 -0.33
C SER A 131 -7.17 -9.02 -0.63
N SER A 132 -7.24 -8.64 -1.90
CA SER A 132 -6.92 -7.29 -2.38
C SER A 132 -7.93 -6.22 -1.93
N ASP A 133 -9.07 -6.64 -1.35
CA ASP A 133 -10.08 -5.77 -0.72
C ASP A 133 -9.78 -5.40 0.75
N ILE A 134 -8.72 -5.98 1.32
CA ILE A 134 -8.22 -5.80 2.69
C ILE A 134 -9.16 -6.30 3.79
N HIS A 135 -10.39 -5.79 3.81
CA HIS A 135 -11.44 -6.17 4.77
C HIS A 135 -12.69 -6.62 4.05
N GLU A 136 -13.28 -7.71 4.55
CA GLU A 136 -14.59 -8.17 4.11
C GLU A 136 -15.67 -7.11 4.35
N GLN A 137 -16.70 -7.15 3.50
CA GLN A 137 -17.85 -6.26 3.62
C GLN A 137 -18.58 -6.50 4.93
N LYS A 138 -19.19 -5.44 5.48
CA LYS A 138 -19.96 -5.51 6.74
C LYS A 138 -19.11 -5.99 7.93
N THR A 139 -17.88 -5.51 8.03
CA THR A 139 -17.03 -5.66 9.21
C THR A 139 -16.74 -4.29 9.81
N ILE A 140 -16.47 -4.23 11.12
CA ILE A 140 -16.07 -2.99 11.77
C ILE A 140 -14.78 -2.41 11.17
N TYR A 141 -13.85 -3.27 10.77
CA TYR A 141 -12.60 -2.85 10.13
C TYR A 141 -12.86 -2.21 8.75
N ARG A 142 -13.82 -2.73 8.00
CA ARG A 142 -14.27 -2.11 6.75
C ARG A 142 -14.91 -0.75 7.00
N SER A 143 -15.78 -0.64 8.00
CA SER A 143 -16.38 0.63 8.39
C SER A 143 -15.31 1.67 8.76
N ILE A 144 -14.24 1.26 9.45
CA ILE A 144 -13.11 2.14 9.74
C ILE A 144 -12.39 2.57 8.45
N MET A 145 -12.02 1.63 7.59
CA MET A 145 -11.30 1.92 6.34
C MET A 145 -12.08 2.84 5.39
N ASP A 146 -13.41 2.70 5.34
CA ASP A 146 -14.29 3.51 4.49
C ASP A 146 -14.81 4.78 5.17
N ASP A 147 -14.47 5.01 6.45
CA ASP A 147 -14.97 6.10 7.29
C ASP A 147 -16.52 6.12 7.38
N ASP A 148 -17.14 4.93 7.42
CA ASP A 148 -18.58 4.76 7.52
C ASP A 148 -19.05 4.82 8.97
N LYS A 149 -19.43 6.02 9.40
CA LYS A 149 -19.91 6.30 10.75
C LYS A 149 -21.18 5.56 11.13
N ILE A 150 -22.12 5.38 10.20
CA ILE A 150 -23.41 4.74 10.51
C ILE A 150 -23.17 3.25 10.76
N ALA A 151 -22.46 2.58 9.86
CA ALA A 151 -22.11 1.18 10.04
C ALA A 151 -21.27 0.97 11.30
N PHE A 152 -20.32 1.87 11.58
CA PHE A 152 -19.49 1.80 12.77
C PHE A 152 -20.29 1.89 14.07
N ILE A 153 -21.21 2.84 14.21
CA ILE A 153 -22.05 2.98 15.40
C ILE A 153 -22.88 1.71 15.64
N ASN A 154 -23.49 1.16 14.59
CA ASN A 154 -24.24 -0.09 14.68
C ASN A 154 -23.39 -1.26 15.20
N PHE A 155 -22.09 -1.33 14.83
CA PHE A 155 -21.18 -2.32 15.41
C PHE A 155 -20.92 -2.06 16.89
N THR A 156 -20.69 -0.80 17.28
CA THR A 156 -20.37 -0.46 18.68
C THR A 156 -21.53 -0.65 19.66
N GLU A 157 -22.77 -0.60 19.17
CA GLU A 157 -23.98 -0.84 19.97
C GLU A 157 -24.33 -2.33 20.09
N GLY A 158 -23.67 -3.21 19.32
CA GLY A 158 -23.90 -4.65 19.34
C GLY A 158 -23.34 -5.31 20.61
N GLU A 159 -24.02 -6.34 21.11
CA GLU A 159 -23.61 -7.09 22.31
C GLU A 159 -22.24 -7.78 22.15
N GLU A 160 -21.82 -8.07 20.91
CA GLU A 160 -20.55 -8.72 20.58
C GLU A 160 -19.37 -7.73 20.45
N PHE A 161 -19.61 -6.43 20.65
CA PHE A 161 -18.56 -5.42 20.51
C PHE A 161 -17.52 -5.50 21.64
N ASP A 162 -16.27 -5.76 21.26
CA ASP A 162 -15.12 -5.61 22.15
C ASP A 162 -14.28 -4.39 21.75
N LYS A 163 -14.27 -3.36 22.60
CA LYS A 163 -13.46 -2.15 22.42
C LYS A 163 -11.95 -2.42 22.42
N ASN A 164 -11.52 -3.52 23.04
CA ASN A 164 -10.12 -3.91 23.14
C ASN A 164 -9.72 -4.92 22.05
N GLN A 165 -10.60 -5.20 21.07
CA GLN A 165 -10.26 -6.11 19.99
C GLN A 165 -9.05 -5.62 19.20
N ILE A 166 -8.23 -6.59 18.77
CA ILE A 166 -6.95 -6.34 18.12
C ILE A 166 -6.97 -7.02 16.74
N LEU A 167 -6.64 -6.26 15.70
CA LEU A 167 -6.44 -6.77 14.34
C LEU A 167 -4.99 -7.25 14.16
N LYS A 168 -4.79 -8.54 13.90
CA LYS A 168 -3.51 -9.09 13.45
C LYS A 168 -3.56 -9.37 11.96
N SER A 169 -2.77 -8.65 11.17
CA SER A 169 -2.80 -8.78 9.72
C SER A 169 -1.50 -8.33 9.06
N ASP A 170 -0.91 -9.17 8.21
CA ASP A 170 0.29 -8.81 7.43
C ASP A 170 -0.01 -7.78 6.33
N LEU A 171 -1.29 -7.43 6.12
CA LEU A 171 -1.72 -6.36 5.21
C LEU A 171 -1.46 -4.96 5.80
N TYR A 172 -1.11 -4.87 7.09
CA TYR A 172 -0.78 -3.62 7.77
C TYR A 172 0.66 -3.64 8.25
N SER A 173 1.33 -2.48 8.17
CA SER A 173 2.65 -2.30 8.76
C SER A 173 2.59 -2.46 10.29
N CYS A 174 3.59 -3.13 10.88
CA CYS A 174 3.77 -3.24 12.33
C CYS A 174 2.63 -3.96 13.09
N SER A 175 1.99 -4.96 12.48
CA SER A 175 0.88 -5.72 13.09
C SER A 175 1.30 -6.91 13.98
N PHE A 176 2.59 -7.07 14.31
CA PHE A 176 3.09 -8.22 15.08
C PHE A 176 2.43 -8.31 16.47
N ASP A 177 2.33 -7.17 17.16
CA ASP A 177 1.61 -7.05 18.44
C ASP A 177 0.09 -6.84 18.23
N GLY A 178 -0.30 -6.66 16.97
CA GLY A 178 -1.64 -6.33 16.51
C GLY A 178 -1.98 -4.85 16.59
N ILE A 179 -3.10 -4.47 15.96
CA ILE A 179 -3.54 -3.08 15.79
C ILE A 179 -4.88 -2.90 16.50
N SER A 180 -4.95 -1.99 17.45
CA SER A 180 -6.20 -1.61 18.11
C SER A 180 -7.14 -0.85 17.17
N LEU A 181 -8.43 -0.79 17.50
CA LEU A 181 -9.39 0.02 16.73
C LEU A 181 -8.99 1.50 16.64
N LEU A 182 -8.41 2.06 17.71
CA LEU A 182 -7.93 3.44 17.73
C LEU A 182 -6.77 3.66 16.76
N GLU A 183 -5.79 2.76 16.76
CA GLU A 183 -4.66 2.82 15.83
C GLU A 183 -5.12 2.62 14.37
N LEU A 184 -6.11 1.76 14.15
CA LEU A 184 -6.68 1.55 12.82
C LEU A 184 -7.42 2.80 12.32
N CYS A 185 -8.17 3.51 13.18
CA CYS A 185 -8.76 4.81 12.85
C CYS A 185 -7.69 5.84 12.50
N CYS A 186 -6.59 5.89 13.26
CA CYS A 186 -5.46 6.78 12.96
C CYS A 186 -4.80 6.45 11.61
N TYR A 187 -4.63 5.16 11.31
CA TYR A 187 -4.04 4.70 10.06
C TYR A 187 -4.87 5.13 8.84
N HIS A 188 -6.20 4.99 8.91
CA HIS A 188 -7.10 5.34 7.79
C HIS A 188 -7.55 6.81 7.77
N GLY A 189 -7.24 7.58 8.82
CA GLY A 189 -7.65 8.98 8.93
C GLY A 189 -9.12 9.17 9.33
N SER A 190 -9.73 8.16 9.95
CA SER A 190 -11.16 8.10 10.33
C SER A 190 -11.41 8.84 11.64
N MET A 191 -11.24 10.17 11.63
CA MET A 191 -11.22 11.01 12.83
C MET A 191 -12.54 10.98 13.60
N ASP A 192 -13.67 10.94 12.90
CA ASP A 192 -14.99 10.91 13.53
C ASP A 192 -15.21 9.61 14.32
N LEU A 193 -14.72 8.49 13.80
CA LEU A 193 -14.82 7.19 14.47
C LEU A 193 -13.90 7.11 15.70
N LEU A 194 -12.73 7.75 15.62
CA LEU A 194 -11.83 7.89 16.76
C LEU A 194 -12.52 8.62 17.93
N ILE A 195 -13.34 9.63 17.64
CA ILE A 195 -14.11 10.36 18.65
C ILE A 195 -15.18 9.44 19.28
N VAL A 196 -15.87 8.63 18.47
CA VAL A 196 -16.87 7.66 18.95
C VAL A 196 -16.25 6.66 19.93
N LEU A 197 -15.06 6.12 19.63
CA LEU A 197 -14.37 5.16 20.50
C LEU A 197 -13.89 5.73 21.84
N ARG A 198 -13.77 7.05 21.95
CA ARG A 198 -13.28 7.74 23.16
C ARG A 198 -14.41 8.34 24.01
N SER A 199 -15.65 8.27 23.53
CA SER A 199 -16.85 8.76 24.22
C SER A 199 -17.35 7.72 25.22
#